data_AF-A0ABC8KWU9-F1
#
_entry.id   AF-A0ABC8KWU9-F1
#
_cell.length_a   1.000
_cell.length_b   1.000
_cell.length_c   1.000
_cell.angle_alpha   90.00
_cell.angle_beta   90.00
_cell.angle_gamma   90.00
#
_symmetry.space_group_name_H-M   'P 1'
#
loop_
_entity.id
_entity.type
_entity.pdbx_description
1 polymer ?
#
loop_
_entity_poly.entity_id
_entity_poly.type
_entity_poly.pdbx_seq_one_letter_code
_entity_poly.pdbx_strand_id
1 'polypeptide(L)'
;MPDLSHLPEELLEIISRNVEDCFVGIHARSVCTSWRSTFPYPACLLRPTYSLPSFADFPYESQGLCTLEIIPLFLLRLPTPFASPCEYFLGRICRDESEGHMELPSPLWRFQDLI
;
A
#
# COMPACT_ATOMS: atom_id res chain seq x y z
N MET A 1 13.87 -21.43 3.31
CA MET A 1 12.90 -20.80 4.22
C MET A 1 12.01 -21.89 4.80
N PRO A 2 11.68 -21.86 6.10
CA PRO A 2 10.68 -22.78 6.65
C PRO A 2 9.31 -22.50 6.03
N ASP A 3 8.55 -23.56 5.75
CA ASP A 3 7.20 -23.45 5.22
C ASP A 3 6.22 -23.14 6.36
N LEU A 4 5.79 -21.88 6.44
CA LEU A 4 4.86 -21.40 7.45
C LEU A 4 3.39 -21.72 7.11
N SER A 5 3.12 -22.32 5.94
CA SER A 5 1.76 -22.71 5.56
C SER A 5 1.20 -23.87 6.38
N HIS A 6 2.08 -24.66 7.01
CA HIS A 6 1.74 -25.81 7.86
C HIS A 6 1.65 -25.49 9.36
N LEU A 7 1.69 -24.21 9.73
CA LEU A 7 1.58 -23.81 11.14
C LEU A 7 0.19 -24.21 11.70
N PRO A 8 0.12 -24.88 12.86
CA PRO A 8 -1.14 -25.15 13.56
C PRO A 8 -1.96 -23.87 13.79
N GLU A 9 -3.27 -23.99 13.69
CA GLU A 9 -4.19 -22.85 13.76
C GLU A 9 -4.14 -22.16 15.13
N GLU A 10 -3.92 -22.93 16.21
CA GLU A 10 -3.79 -22.38 17.56
C GLU A 10 -2.57 -21.48 17.71
N LEU A 11 -1.45 -21.85 17.09
CA LEU A 11 -0.25 -21.01 17.08
C LEU A 11 -0.44 -19.79 16.19
N LEU A 12 -1.12 -19.95 15.06
CA LEU A 12 -1.43 -18.86 14.14
C LEU A 12 -2.32 -17.80 14.80
N GLU A 13 -3.31 -18.21 15.60
CA GLU A 13 -4.13 -17.30 16.41
C GLU A 13 -3.32 -16.55 17.47
N ILE A 14 -2.37 -17.22 18.12
CA ILE A 14 -1.51 -16.56 19.09
C ILE A 14 -0.65 -15.51 18.40
N ILE A 15 -0.06 -15.84 17.24
CA ILE A 15 0.73 -14.87 16.47
C ILE A 15 -0.14 -13.69 16.06
N SER A 16 -1.34 -13.92 15.52
CA SER A 16 -2.20 -12.83 15.01
C SER A 16 -2.59 -11.83 16.10
N ARG A 17 -2.74 -12.27 17.35
CA ARG A 17 -3.02 -11.40 18.51
C ARG A 17 -1.83 -10.58 18.99
N ASN A 18 -0.60 -10.99 18.65
CA ASN A 18 0.64 -10.32 19.06
C ASN A 18 1.26 -9.43 17.97
N VAL A 19 0.67 -9.39 16.77
CA VAL A 19 1.13 -8.51 15.69
C VAL A 19 0.44 -7.15 15.85
N GLU A 20 1.20 -6.18 16.33
CA GLU A 20 0.73 -4.79 16.51
C GLU A 20 0.89 -3.94 15.24
N ASP A 21 1.93 -4.23 14.44
CA ASP A 21 2.21 -3.50 13.20
C ASP A 21 1.26 -3.94 12.08
N CYS A 22 0.58 -2.96 11.48
CA CYS A 22 -0.41 -3.19 10.45
C CYS A 22 0.17 -3.68 9.11
N PHE A 23 1.38 -3.28 8.76
CA PHE A 23 2.09 -3.75 7.58
C PHE A 23 2.57 -5.17 7.78
N VAL A 24 3.06 -5.52 8.97
CA VAL A 24 3.37 -6.91 9.33
C VAL A 24 2.11 -7.78 9.20
N GLY A 25 0.95 -7.29 9.64
CA GLY A 25 -0.34 -7.97 9.44
C GLY A 25 -0.71 -8.19 7.96
N ILE A 26 -0.44 -7.21 7.07
CA ILE A 26 -0.67 -7.35 5.61
C ILE A 26 0.27 -8.40 5.00
N HIS A 27 1.55 -8.38 5.38
CA HIS A 27 2.52 -9.35 4.92
C HIS A 27 2.15 -10.77 5.37
N ALA A 28 1.74 -10.92 6.63
CA ALA A 28 1.25 -12.18 7.18
C ALA A 28 0.06 -12.75 6.36
N ARG A 29 -0.90 -11.90 5.99
CA ARG A 29 -2.04 -12.29 5.13
C ARG A 29 -1.66 -12.77 3.72
N SER A 30 -0.43 -12.52 3.28
CA SER A 30 0.07 -12.91 1.95
C SER A 30 0.74 -14.29 1.92
N VAL A 31 0.88 -14.96 3.07
CA VAL A 31 1.55 -16.27 3.18
C VAL A 31 0.72 -17.38 2.51
N CYS A 32 -0.50 -17.61 2.99
CA CYS A 32 -1.44 -18.57 2.41
C CYS A 32 -2.88 -18.26 2.88
N THR A 33 -3.85 -19.09 2.47
CA THR A 33 -5.27 -18.88 2.79
C THR A 33 -5.58 -18.94 4.27
N SER A 34 -4.95 -19.83 5.04
CA SER A 34 -5.17 -19.95 6.50
C SER A 34 -4.68 -18.70 7.23
N TRP A 35 -3.49 -18.19 6.89
CA TRP A 35 -2.99 -16.92 7.41
C TRP A 35 -3.91 -15.75 7.06
N ARG A 36 -4.41 -15.70 5.81
CA ARG A 36 -5.34 -14.66 5.39
C ARG A 36 -6.65 -14.68 6.17
N SER A 37 -7.15 -15.85 6.56
CA SER A 37 -8.38 -15.96 7.35
C SER A 37 -8.17 -15.61 8.82
N THR A 38 -7.03 -15.98 9.41
CA THR A 38 -6.75 -15.76 10.84
C THR A 38 -6.35 -14.31 11.13
N PHE A 39 -5.68 -13.64 10.19
CA PHE A 39 -5.31 -12.23 10.34
C PHE A 39 -6.42 -11.31 9.83
N PRO A 40 -7.12 -10.57 10.70
CA PRO A 40 -8.16 -9.63 10.28
C PRO A 40 -7.56 -8.52 9.39
N TYR A 41 -8.40 -7.88 8.57
CA TYR A 41 -7.91 -6.78 7.74
C TYR A 41 -7.62 -5.59 8.66
N PRO A 42 -6.41 -5.00 8.61
CA PRO A 42 -6.02 -4.00 9.59
C PRO A 42 -6.88 -2.75 9.46
N ALA A 43 -7.52 -2.36 10.57
CA ALA A 43 -8.46 -1.24 10.61
C ALA A 43 -7.82 0.10 10.25
N CYS A 44 -6.52 0.27 10.49
CA CYS A 44 -5.80 1.49 10.13
C CYS A 44 -5.69 1.71 8.61
N LEU A 45 -5.77 0.66 7.78
CA LEU A 45 -5.79 0.75 6.32
C LEU A 45 -7.21 0.91 5.75
N LEU A 46 -8.24 0.81 6.59
CA LEU A 46 -9.59 1.23 6.20
C LEU A 46 -9.70 2.76 6.14
N ARG A 47 -8.75 3.47 6.76
CA ARG A 47 -8.68 4.93 6.68
C ARG A 47 -7.94 5.33 5.40
N PRO A 48 -8.44 6.34 4.67
CA PRO A 48 -7.75 6.88 3.49
C PRO A 48 -6.43 7.57 3.85
N THR A 49 -6.19 7.83 5.14
CA THR A 49 -4.94 8.39 5.65
C THR A 49 -4.34 7.42 6.67
N TYR A 50 -3.19 6.86 6.34
CA TYR A 50 -2.38 6.05 7.24
C TYR A 50 -0.99 6.66 7.35
N SER A 51 -0.40 6.59 8.54
CA SER A 51 1.00 6.94 8.73
C SER A 51 1.85 5.81 8.18
N LEU A 52 2.78 6.15 7.28
CA LEU A 52 3.80 5.20 6.86
C LEU A 52 4.79 4.97 8.01
N PRO A 53 5.42 3.78 8.08
CA PRO A 53 6.49 3.53 9.05
C PRO A 53 7.57 4.60 8.89
N SER A 54 8.15 5.04 10.00
CA SER A 54 9.28 5.95 9.95
C SER A 54 10.47 5.25 9.31
N PHE A 55 11.13 5.91 8.35
CA PHE A 55 12.37 5.40 7.76
C PHE A 55 13.51 5.25 8.77
N ALA A 56 13.42 5.92 9.92
CA ALA A 56 14.38 5.77 11.00
C ALA A 56 14.38 4.36 11.62
N ASP A 57 13.29 3.60 11.48
CA ASP A 57 13.12 2.28 12.08
C ASP A 57 13.48 1.13 11.12
N PHE A 58 13.83 1.43 9.86
CA PHE A 58 14.29 0.42 8.92
C PHE A 58 15.77 0.05 9.19
N PRO A 59 16.12 -1.24 9.28
CA PRO A 59 17.47 -1.68 9.65
C PRO A 59 18.49 -1.55 8.49
N TYR A 60 18.15 -0.82 7.42
CA TYR A 60 19.03 -0.63 6.29
C TYR A 60 19.77 0.69 6.46
N GLU A 61 20.99 0.64 6.98
CA GLU A 61 21.95 1.75 6.86
C GLU A 61 22.30 1.96 5.38
N SER A 62 21.39 2.54 4.60
CA SER A 62 21.81 3.23 3.39
C SER A 62 22.65 4.42 3.86
N GLN A 63 23.91 4.49 3.44
CA GLN A 63 24.80 5.64 3.65
C GLN A 63 24.33 6.91 2.87
N GLY A 64 23.03 7.20 2.88
CA GLY A 64 22.40 8.28 2.14
C GLY A 64 20.98 8.53 2.62
N LEU A 65 20.53 9.77 2.47
CA LEU A 65 19.15 10.18 2.74
C LEU A 65 18.22 9.46 1.74
N CYS A 66 17.53 8.41 2.18
CA CYS A 66 16.47 7.81 1.38
C CYS A 66 15.26 8.75 1.41
N THR A 67 14.92 9.36 0.28
CA THR A 67 13.69 10.12 0.10
C THR A 67 12.59 9.19 -0.42
N LEU A 68 11.56 8.95 0.38
CA LEU A 68 10.34 8.30 -0.09
C LEU A 68 9.41 9.35 -0.70
N GLU A 69 9.17 9.25 -2.00
CA GLU A 69 8.15 10.03 -2.68
C GLU A 69 6.80 9.29 -2.59
N ILE A 70 5.78 9.94 -2.02
CA ILE A 70 4.41 9.44 -2.12
C ILE A 70 3.88 9.81 -3.50
N ILE A 71 3.65 8.79 -4.33
CA ILE A 71 3.09 8.93 -5.65
C ILE A 71 1.60 8.56 -5.61
N PRO A 72 0.67 9.51 -5.79
CA PRO A 72 -0.74 9.18 -5.90
C PRO A 72 -0.99 8.48 -7.24
N LEU A 73 -1.42 7.22 -7.18
CA LEU A 73 -1.87 6.45 -8.34
C LEU A 73 -3.39 6.30 -8.30
N PHE A 74 -4.02 6.31 -9.46
CA PHE A 74 -5.43 5.99 -9.62
C PHE A 74 -5.60 4.87 -10.65
N LEU A 75 -6.49 3.93 -10.32
CA LEU A 75 -6.86 2.85 -11.22
C LEU A 75 -8.27 3.14 -11.73
N LEU A 76 -8.39 3.47 -13.01
CA LEU A 76 -9.67 3.67 -13.67
C LEU A 76 -10.08 2.38 -14.38
N ARG A 77 -11.20 1.79 -13.94
CA ARG A 77 -11.83 0.67 -14.64
C ARG A 77 -12.87 1.21 -15.61
N LEU A 78 -12.69 0.98 -16.91
CA LEU A 78 -13.67 1.35 -17.92
C LEU A 78 -14.60 0.17 -18.20
N PRO A 79 -15.92 0.27 -17.92
CA PRO A 79 -16.86 -0.78 -18.28
C PRO A 79 -17.02 -0.83 -19.80
N THR A 80 -16.60 -1.94 -20.41
CA THR A 80 -16.79 -2.17 -21.85
C THR A 80 -18.23 -2.66 -22.11
N PRO A 81 -18.94 -2.11 -23.11
CA PRO A 81 -20.36 -2.42 -23.38
C PRO A 81 -20.61 -3.85 -23.93
N PHE A 82 -19.58 -4.67 -24.05
CA PHE A 82 -19.67 -6.06 -24.47
C PHE A 82 -18.86 -6.91 -23.48
N ALA A 83 -19.17 -8.22 -23.38
CA ALA A 83 -18.59 -9.21 -22.44
C ALA A 83 -17.06 -9.46 -22.60
N SER A 84 -16.33 -8.47 -23.13
CA SER A 84 -14.89 -8.33 -23.14
C SER A 84 -14.35 -8.09 -21.71
N PRO A 85 -13.11 -8.52 -21.42
CA PRO A 85 -12.41 -8.12 -20.21
C PRO A 85 -12.41 -6.59 -20.05
N CYS A 86 -12.62 -6.11 -18.83
CA CYS A 86 -12.57 -4.69 -18.53
C CYS A 86 -11.16 -4.15 -18.76
N GLU A 87 -11.08 -2.98 -19.38
CA GLU A 87 -9.83 -2.24 -19.48
C GLU A 87 -9.57 -1.49 -18.16
N TYR A 88 -8.33 -1.57 -17.71
CA TYR A 88 -7.86 -0.88 -16.51
C TYR A 88 -6.74 0.08 -16.92
N PHE A 89 -6.91 1.36 -16.60
CA PHE A 89 -5.91 2.38 -16.81
C PHE A 89 -5.30 2.75 -15.47
N LEU A 90 -3.98 2.73 -15.38
CA LEU A 90 -3.25 3.19 -14.21
C LEU A 90 -2.63 4.54 -14.53
N GLY A 91 -3.07 5.59 -13.86
CA GLY A 91 -2.49 6.92 -14.03
C GLY A 91 -1.81 7.41 -12.75
N ARG A 92 -0.86 8.33 -12.93
CA ARG A 92 -0.17 9.03 -11.84
C ARG A 92 -0.69 10.46 -11.75
N ILE A 93 -0.91 10.93 -10.53
CA ILE A 93 -1.11 12.35 -10.26
C ILE A 93 0.26 12.94 -9.93
N CYS A 94 0.79 13.77 -10.82
CA CYS A 94 2.02 14.52 -10.56
C CYS A 94 1.67 15.90 -9.97
N ARG A 95 2.53 16.43 -9.10
CA ARG A 95 2.49 17.85 -8.75
C ARG A 95 3.03 18.64 -9.94
N ASP A 96 2.46 19.82 -10.18
CA ASP A 96 2.99 20.75 -11.18
C ASP A 96 4.35 21.28 -10.69
N GLU A 97 5.44 20.96 -11.40
CA GLU A 97 6.80 21.39 -11.07
C GLU A 97 7.11 22.80 -11.59
N SER A 98 6.14 23.72 -11.56
CA SER A 98 6.41 25.10 -11.94
C SER A 98 7.24 25.80 -10.85
N GLU A 99 8.54 25.94 -11.10
CA GLU A 99 9.46 26.78 -10.33
C GLU A 99 8.94 28.23 -10.29
N GLY A 100 8.27 28.60 -9.21
CA GLY A 100 7.80 29.96 -9.00
C GLY A 100 6.98 30.06 -7.73
N HIS A 101 7.60 30.57 -6.67
CA HIS A 101 6.97 30.97 -5.41
C HIS A 101 5.55 31.52 -5.61
N MET A 102 4.55 30.87 -5.00
CA MET A 102 3.46 31.49 -4.23
C MET A 102 2.62 30.38 -3.58
N GLU A 103 2.34 30.54 -2.29
CA GLU A 103 1.34 29.75 -1.57
C GLU A 103 0.00 29.83 -2.32
N LEU A 104 -0.38 28.77 -3.03
CA LEU A 104 -1.73 28.61 -3.55
C LEU A 104 -2.52 27.73 -2.59
N PRO A 105 -3.66 28.19 -2.06
CA PRO A 105 -4.59 27.33 -1.37
C PRO A 105 -5.30 26.53 -2.46
N SER A 106 -4.97 25.24 -2.55
CA SER A 106 -5.53 24.18 -3.41
C SER A 106 -4.52 23.67 -4.45
N PRO A 107 -4.11 22.40 -4.37
CA PRO A 107 -3.31 21.80 -5.42
C PRO A 107 -4.16 21.60 -6.68
N LEU A 108 -3.78 22.29 -7.76
CA LEU A 108 -4.25 22.01 -9.11
C LEU A 108 -3.60 20.71 -9.59
N TRP A 109 -4.32 19.59 -9.49
CA TRP A 109 -3.83 18.28 -9.92
C TRP A 109 -4.01 18.13 -11.44
N ARG A 110 -2.94 17.74 -12.16
CA ARG A 110 -3.02 17.29 -13.56
C ARG A 110 -2.89 15.78 -13.64
N PHE A 111 -3.72 15.18 -14.50
CA PHE A 111 -3.66 13.77 -14.84
C PHE A 111 -2.58 13.53 -15.90
N GLN A 112 -1.70 12.55 -15.66
CA GLN A 112 -0.83 11.98 -16.69
C GLN A 112 -1.09 10.48 -16.76
N ASP A 113 -1.37 10.00 -17.97
CA ASP A 113 -1.54 8.59 -18.27
C ASP A 113 -0.16 7.92 -18.35
N LEU A 114 0.02 6.80 -17.64
CA LEU A 114 1.14 5.89 -17.87
C LEU A 114 0.64 4.81 -18.83
N ILE A 115 1.26 4.77 -20.01
CA ILE A 115 1.00 3.80 -21.09
C ILE A 115 1.21 2.37 -20.60
#